data_AF-A0A9D6G9H6-F1
#
_entry.id   AF-A0A9D6G9H6-F1
#
_cell.length_a   1.000
_cell.length_b   1.000
_cell.length_c   1.000
_cell.angle_alpha   90.00
_cell.angle_beta   90.00
_cell.angle_gamma   90.00
#
_symmetry.space_group_name_H-M   'P 1'
#
loop_
_entity.id
_entity.type
_entity.pdbx_description
1 polymer ?
#
loop_
_entity_poly.entity_id
_entity_poly.type
_entity_poly.pdbx_seq_one_letter_code
_entity_poly.pdbx_strand_id
1 'polypeptide(L)'
;MFGASAGLLALAYVQGSTSRLQRVPAPAPPAPAAPPASEDTRFGLSEAKRRDVYQEILRAEDHAQVEADRRFPPPDPSASSDRWQRYSETREQFRRQADEEDKAAIAARHALTTEQLTAIAAEGLQQNWPRPPRRSLR
;
A
#
# COMPACT_ATOMS: atom_id res chain seq x y z
N MET A 1 31.75 -53.65 -49.46
CA MET A 1 32.52 -54.72 -48.81
C MET A 1 31.69 -55.27 -47.66
N PHE A 2 31.53 -56.59 -47.64
CA PHE A 2 30.81 -57.35 -46.63
C PHE A 2 31.58 -57.36 -45.30
N GLY A 3 30.85 -57.41 -44.19
CA GLY A 3 31.44 -57.63 -42.86
C GLY A 3 30.38 -58.14 -41.89
N ALA A 4 30.16 -59.45 -41.89
CA ALA A 4 29.38 -60.17 -40.91
C ALA A 4 30.18 -60.38 -39.61
N SER A 5 29.51 -60.34 -38.45
CA SER A 5 29.87 -60.99 -37.17
C SER A 5 28.70 -60.79 -36.21
N ALA A 6 27.86 -61.77 -35.88
CA ALA A 6 28.08 -62.98 -35.07
C ALA A 6 28.39 -62.68 -33.59
N GLY A 7 27.50 -63.17 -32.71
CA GLY A 7 27.86 -63.59 -31.35
C GLY A 7 27.39 -62.66 -30.23
N LEU A 8 26.35 -63.06 -29.49
CA LEU A 8 26.47 -63.81 -28.23
C LEU A 8 25.24 -63.57 -27.34
N LEU A 9 24.55 -64.67 -27.08
CA LEU A 9 23.56 -64.83 -26.01
C LEU A 9 24.22 -64.54 -24.66
N ALA A 10 23.63 -63.64 -23.87
CA ALA A 10 23.91 -63.53 -22.45
C ALA A 10 22.64 -63.85 -21.66
N LEU A 11 22.79 -64.88 -20.83
CA LEU A 11 21.80 -65.44 -19.93
C LEU A 11 21.34 -64.47 -18.85
N ALA A 12 20.11 -64.76 -18.40
CA ALA A 12 19.35 -64.15 -17.32
C ALA A 12 20.12 -63.88 -16.02
N TYR A 13 19.73 -62.80 -15.34
CA TYR A 13 19.60 -62.79 -13.88
C TYR A 13 18.43 -61.87 -13.50
N VAL A 14 17.25 -62.45 -13.24
CA VAL A 14 16.14 -61.74 -12.60
C VAL A 14 16.44 -61.75 -11.10
N GLN A 15 16.97 -60.65 -10.59
CA GLN A 15 17.05 -60.40 -9.15
C GLN A 15 15.63 -60.19 -8.62
N GLY A 16 15.17 -61.13 -7.79
CA GLY A 16 13.94 -61.00 -7.02
C GLY A 16 14.01 -59.76 -6.13
N SER A 17 13.23 -58.75 -6.47
CA SER A 17 13.01 -57.57 -5.63
C SER A 17 12.13 -57.98 -4.46
N THR A 18 12.72 -58.06 -3.26
CA THR A 18 11.94 -58.15 -2.03
C THR A 18 11.23 -56.82 -1.82
N SER A 19 9.93 -56.79 -2.12
CA SER A 19 9.05 -55.67 -1.80
C SER A 19 9.01 -55.49 -0.28
N ARG A 20 9.97 -54.73 0.24
CA ARG A 20 9.96 -54.21 1.60
C ARG A 20 8.74 -53.30 1.68
N LEU A 21 7.71 -53.72 2.41
CA LEU A 21 6.57 -52.88 2.77
C LEU A 21 7.11 -51.62 3.46
N GLN A 22 7.27 -50.54 2.70
CA GLN A 22 7.51 -49.21 3.25
C GLN A 22 6.27 -48.88 4.08
N ARG A 23 6.39 -48.91 5.40
CA ARG A 23 5.45 -48.21 6.27
C ARG A 23 5.48 -46.75 5.84
N VAL A 24 4.40 -46.29 5.23
CA VAL A 24 4.14 -44.86 5.06
C VAL A 24 4.15 -44.27 6.48
N PRO A 25 5.08 -43.37 6.82
CA PRO A 25 5.06 -42.71 8.12
C PRO A 25 3.72 -41.98 8.24
N ALA A 26 3.07 -42.13 9.39
CA ALA A 26 1.83 -41.41 9.68
C ALA A 26 2.02 -39.92 9.39
N PRO A 27 1.04 -39.23 8.76
CA PRO A 27 1.14 -37.80 8.52
C PRO A 27 1.40 -37.11 9.85
N ALA A 28 2.48 -36.32 9.92
CA ALA A 28 2.80 -35.55 11.10
C ALA A 28 1.57 -34.73 11.50
N PRO A 29 1.25 -34.62 12.80
CA PRO A 29 0.17 -33.73 13.25
C PRO A 29 0.44 -32.33 12.67
N PRO A 30 -0.61 -31.62 12.20
CA PRO A 30 -0.44 -30.27 11.68
C PRO A 30 0.29 -29.44 12.75
N ALA A 31 1.37 -28.79 12.34
CA ALA A 31 2.12 -27.92 13.24
C ALA A 31 1.14 -26.94 13.92
N PRO A 32 1.29 -26.68 15.24
CA PRO A 32 0.45 -25.71 15.91
C PRO A 32 0.51 -24.39 15.13
N ALA A 33 -0.67 -23.84 14.83
CA ALA A 33 -0.78 -22.59 14.09
C ALA A 33 0.13 -21.55 14.75
N ALA A 34 1.00 -20.91 13.95
CA ALA A 34 1.84 -19.83 14.44
C ALA A 34 0.96 -18.78 15.14
N PRO A 35 1.39 -18.24 16.29
CA PRO A 35 0.62 -17.18 16.94
C PRO A 35 0.40 -16.03 15.94
N PRO A 36 -0.77 -15.38 15.95
CA PRO A 36 -1.01 -14.25 15.07
C PRO A 36 0.10 -13.22 15.32
N ALA A 37 0.75 -12.77 14.25
CA ALA A 37 1.72 -11.70 14.33
C ALA A 37 1.07 -10.54 15.10
N SER A 38 1.67 -10.13 16.22
CA SER A 38 1.17 -9.04 17.04
C SER A 38 0.93 -7.83 16.15
N GLU A 39 -0.35 -7.43 16.01
CA GLU A 39 -0.74 -6.31 15.16
C GLU A 39 0.05 -5.06 15.59
N ASP A 40 0.80 -4.46 14.65
CA ASP A 40 1.60 -3.25 14.91
C ASP A 40 0.66 -2.09 15.23
N THR A 41 0.42 -1.92 16.52
CA THR A 41 -0.51 -0.94 17.08
C THR A 41 0.26 0.32 17.44
N ARG A 42 -0.04 1.42 16.75
CA ARG A 42 0.55 2.74 16.99
C ARG A 42 -0.56 3.77 17.15
N PHE A 43 -0.41 4.68 18.11
CA PHE A 43 -1.43 5.68 18.45
C PHE A 43 -2.79 5.05 18.82
N GLY A 44 -2.79 3.80 19.32
CA GLY A 44 -4.02 3.04 19.59
C GLY A 44 -4.73 2.53 18.33
N LEU A 45 -4.12 2.64 17.14
CA LEU A 45 -4.67 2.20 15.87
C LEU A 45 -3.84 1.06 15.26
N SER A 46 -4.53 0.07 14.70
CA SER A 46 -3.91 -0.94 13.83
C SER A 46 -3.43 -0.29 12.53
N GLU A 47 -2.49 -0.93 11.84
CA GLU A 47 -1.97 -0.41 10.57
C GLU A 47 -3.08 -0.18 9.53
N ALA A 48 -4.04 -1.09 9.43
CA ALA A 48 -5.18 -0.94 8.53
C ALA A 48 -5.96 0.36 8.83
N LYS A 49 -6.17 0.68 10.11
CA LYS A 49 -6.82 1.94 10.50
C LYS A 49 -5.96 3.16 10.22
N ARG A 50 -4.63 3.09 10.42
CA ARG A 50 -3.74 4.19 10.05
C ARG A 50 -3.74 4.44 8.53
N ARG A 51 -3.83 3.38 7.72
CA ARG A 51 -4.00 3.50 6.26
C ARG A 51 -5.33 4.16 5.88
N ASP A 52 -6.42 3.82 6.56
CA ASP A 52 -7.72 4.49 6.36
C ASP A 52 -7.62 6.00 6.69
N VAL A 53 -7.03 6.34 7.84
CA VAL A 53 -6.81 7.74 8.26
C VAL A 53 -5.93 8.48 7.25
N TYR A 54 -4.86 7.84 6.75
CA TYR A 54 -4.01 8.41 5.70
C TYR A 54 -4.79 8.74 4.42
N GLN A 55 -5.68 7.84 3.97
CA GLN A 55 -6.53 8.12 2.82
C GLN A 55 -7.50 9.28 3.08
N GLU A 56 -8.05 9.41 4.29
CA GLU A 56 -8.87 10.56 4.66
C GLU A 56 -8.07 11.87 4.60
N ILE A 57 -6.84 11.89 5.12
CA ILE A 57 -5.94 13.05 5.04
C ILE A 57 -5.72 13.45 3.57
N LEU A 58 -5.40 12.49 2.70
CA LEU A 58 -5.18 12.79 1.28
C LEU A 58 -6.45 13.28 0.56
N ARG A 59 -7.63 12.80 0.94
CA ARG A 59 -8.90 13.29 0.38
C ARG A 59 -9.22 14.71 0.85
N ALA A 60 -8.90 15.04 2.10
CA ALA A 60 -9.02 16.39 2.64
C ALA A 60 -8.09 17.37 1.92
N GLU A 61 -6.82 17.00 1.70
CA GLU A 61 -5.87 17.82 0.94
C GLU A 61 -6.36 18.08 -0.50
N ASP A 62 -6.87 17.04 -1.18
CA ASP A 62 -7.45 17.17 -2.52
C ASP A 62 -8.71 18.04 -2.53
N HIS A 63 -9.56 17.92 -1.51
CA HIS A 63 -10.74 18.77 -1.32
C HIS A 63 -10.37 20.24 -1.12
N ALA A 64 -9.45 20.56 -0.20
CA ALA A 64 -8.96 21.90 0.04
C ALA A 64 -8.35 22.52 -1.24
N GLN A 65 -7.63 21.70 -2.01
CA GLN A 65 -7.05 22.10 -3.30
C GLN A 65 -8.14 22.45 -4.33
N VAL A 66 -9.13 21.57 -4.51
CA VAL A 66 -10.26 21.76 -5.42
C VAL A 66 -11.08 23.00 -5.06
N GLU A 67 -11.39 23.20 -3.77
CA GLU A 67 -12.16 24.36 -3.32
C GLU A 67 -11.37 25.67 -3.49
N ALA A 68 -10.05 25.65 -3.25
CA ALA A 68 -9.19 26.80 -3.53
C ALA A 68 -9.18 27.16 -5.02
N ASP A 69 -9.06 26.16 -5.90
CA ASP A 69 -9.08 26.36 -7.37
C ASP A 69 -10.43 26.86 -7.87
N ARG A 70 -11.53 26.34 -7.31
CA ARG A 70 -12.88 26.77 -7.65
C ARG A 70 -13.15 28.22 -7.24
N ARG A 71 -12.69 28.60 -6.05
CA ARG A 71 -12.95 29.92 -5.46
C ARG A 71 -12.03 30.99 -6.02
N PHE A 72 -10.79 30.62 -6.32
CA PHE A 72 -9.77 31.50 -6.87
C PHE A 72 -9.29 30.90 -8.19
N PRO A 73 -9.98 31.19 -9.32
CA PRO A 73 -9.52 30.76 -10.63
C PRO A 73 -8.24 31.52 -11.05
N PRO A 74 -7.37 30.89 -11.86
CA PRO A 74 -6.12 31.51 -12.29
C PRO A 74 -6.37 32.81 -13.08
N PRO A 75 -5.55 33.86 -12.87
CA PRO A 75 -5.57 35.06 -13.70
C PRO A 75 -5.25 34.75 -15.17
N ASP A 76 -5.53 35.71 -16.03
CA ASP A 76 -5.09 35.67 -17.43
C ASP A 76 -3.54 35.47 -17.50
N PRO A 77 -3.01 34.64 -18.41
CA PRO A 77 -1.57 34.47 -18.61
C PRO A 77 -0.81 35.80 -18.84
N SER A 78 -1.46 36.82 -19.39
CA SER A 78 -0.90 38.15 -19.61
C SER A 78 -1.01 39.08 -18.40
N ALA A 79 -1.53 38.61 -17.27
CA ALA A 79 -1.63 39.39 -16.05
C ALA A 79 -0.25 39.82 -15.52
N SER A 80 -0.21 40.94 -14.80
CA SER A 80 1.03 41.42 -14.17
C SER A 80 1.54 40.45 -13.09
N SER A 81 2.85 40.50 -12.82
CA SER A 81 3.50 39.73 -11.76
C SER A 81 2.82 39.93 -10.40
N ASP A 82 2.48 41.18 -10.05
CA ASP A 82 1.79 41.50 -8.79
C ASP A 82 0.41 40.81 -8.69
N ARG A 83 -0.31 40.72 -9.80
CA ARG A 83 -1.62 40.05 -9.84
C ARG A 83 -1.46 38.54 -9.64
N TRP A 84 -0.45 37.93 -10.28
CA TRP A 84 -0.09 36.53 -10.08
C TRP A 84 0.36 36.23 -8.65
N GLN A 85 1.13 37.14 -8.04
CA GLN A 85 1.57 37.01 -6.65
C GLN A 85 0.39 37.02 -5.69
N ARG A 86 -0.48 38.05 -5.77
CA ARG A 86 -1.67 38.14 -4.90
C ARG A 86 -2.60 36.95 -5.07
N TYR A 87 -2.79 36.49 -6.31
CA TYR A 87 -3.54 35.27 -6.59
C TYR A 87 -2.94 34.06 -5.86
N SER A 88 -1.63 33.85 -6.00
CA SER A 88 -0.93 32.71 -5.39
C SER A 88 -1.03 32.75 -3.86
N GLU A 89 -0.80 33.91 -3.25
CA GLU A 89 -0.89 34.12 -1.81
C GLU A 89 -2.31 33.88 -1.28
N THR A 90 -3.32 34.48 -1.91
CA THR A 90 -4.72 34.37 -1.47
C THR A 90 -5.23 32.93 -1.59
N ARG A 91 -4.93 32.28 -2.73
CA ARG A 91 -5.30 30.88 -2.96
C ARG A 91 -4.61 29.94 -1.98
N GLU A 92 -3.32 30.17 -1.70
CA GLU A 92 -2.57 29.35 -0.74
C GLU A 92 -3.10 29.52 0.69
N GLN A 93 -3.41 30.74 1.12
CA GLN A 93 -4.00 31.01 2.43
C GLN A 93 -5.34 30.28 2.58
N PHE A 94 -6.22 30.37 1.58
CA PHE A 94 -7.49 29.68 1.61
C PHE A 94 -7.33 28.15 1.64
N ARG A 95 -6.43 27.61 0.82
CA ARG A 95 -6.12 26.17 0.82
C ARG A 95 -5.66 25.70 2.20
N ARG A 96 -4.74 26.44 2.83
CA ARG A 96 -4.24 26.09 4.17
C ARG A 96 -5.35 26.10 5.21
N GLN A 97 -6.22 27.12 5.18
CA GLN A 97 -7.34 27.19 6.10
C GLN A 97 -8.29 25.98 5.94
N ALA A 98 -8.65 25.64 4.70
CA ALA A 98 -9.50 24.48 4.43
C ALA A 98 -8.83 23.15 4.85
N ASP A 99 -7.53 23.00 4.60
CA ASP A 99 -6.75 21.83 5.02
C ASP A 99 -6.67 21.71 6.55
N GLU A 100 -6.48 22.83 7.27
CA GLU A 100 -6.47 22.86 8.74
C GLU A 100 -7.84 22.49 9.33
N GLU A 101 -8.92 23.02 8.77
CA GLU A 101 -10.30 22.71 9.17
C GLU A 101 -10.62 21.21 8.95
N ASP A 102 -10.26 20.67 7.77
CA ASP A 102 -10.48 19.25 7.46
C ASP A 102 -9.62 18.34 8.35
N LYS A 103 -8.35 18.68 8.60
CA LYS A 103 -7.47 17.92 9.50
C LYS A 103 -7.96 17.95 10.94
N ALA A 104 -8.47 19.09 11.42
CA ALA A 104 -9.09 19.18 12.74
C ALA A 104 -10.33 18.27 12.84
N ALA A 105 -11.15 18.20 11.78
CA ALA A 105 -12.30 17.30 11.73
C ALA A 105 -11.88 15.82 11.73
N ILE A 106 -10.83 15.44 10.98
CA ILE A 106 -10.27 14.08 10.98
C ILE A 106 -9.74 13.72 12.38
N ALA A 107 -8.98 14.63 13.01
CA ALA A 107 -8.43 14.45 14.35
C ALA A 107 -9.53 14.15 15.38
N ALA A 108 -10.60 14.95 15.36
CA ALA A 108 -11.74 14.77 16.23
C ALA A 108 -12.46 13.43 16.03
N ARG A 109 -12.66 12.99 14.77
CA ARG A 109 -13.33 11.71 14.45
C ARG A 109 -12.57 10.49 14.96
N HIS A 110 -11.24 10.54 14.91
CA HIS A 110 -10.38 9.41 15.28
C HIS A 110 -9.78 9.53 16.68
N ALA A 111 -10.16 10.57 17.45
CA ALA A 111 -9.58 10.90 18.75
C ALA A 111 -8.03 11.00 18.73
N LEU A 112 -7.50 11.54 17.63
CA LEU A 112 -6.07 11.73 17.41
C LEU A 112 -5.68 13.19 17.64
N THR A 113 -4.41 13.42 17.97
CA THR A 113 -3.83 14.77 17.96
C THR A 113 -3.38 15.14 16.54
N THR A 114 -3.21 16.44 16.28
CA THR A 114 -2.64 16.93 15.01
C THR A 114 -1.24 16.37 14.75
N GLU A 115 -0.43 16.20 15.79
CA GLU A 115 0.90 15.58 15.69
C GLU A 115 0.81 14.11 15.26
N GLN A 116 -0.17 13.36 15.80
CA GLN A 116 -0.39 11.97 15.42
C GLN A 116 -0.88 11.85 13.97
N LEU A 117 -1.77 12.74 13.50
CA LEU A 117 -2.14 12.80 12.09
C LEU A 117 -0.93 13.08 11.20
N THR A 118 -0.07 14.00 11.61
CA THR A 118 1.17 14.33 10.89
C THR A 118 2.11 13.12 10.83
N ALA A 119 2.24 12.37 11.93
CA ALA A 119 3.03 11.15 11.99
C ALA A 119 2.45 10.04 11.09
N ILE A 120 1.12 9.87 11.05
CA ILE A 120 0.45 8.93 10.14
C ILE A 120 0.65 9.34 8.68
N ALA A 121 0.58 10.63 8.37
CA ALA A 121 0.85 11.14 7.02
C ALA A 121 2.29 10.86 6.58
N ALA A 122 3.26 11.10 7.46
CA ALA A 122 4.68 10.80 7.21
C ALA A 122 4.92 9.29 7.05
N GLU A 123 4.29 8.45 7.89
CA GLU A 123 4.33 6.99 7.78
C GLU A 123 3.81 6.52 6.42
N GLY A 124 2.65 7.04 5.99
CA GLY A 124 2.06 6.68 4.70
C GLY A 124 2.93 7.06 3.51
N LEU A 125 3.64 8.19 3.57
CA LEU A 125 4.63 8.57 2.56
C LEU A 125 5.85 7.66 2.58
N GLN A 126 6.40 7.37 3.76
CA GLN A 126 7.59 6.52 3.93
C GLN A 126 7.34 5.09 3.47
N GLN A 127 6.14 4.56 3.70
CA GLN A 127 5.74 3.21 3.31
C GLN A 127 5.11 3.14 1.92
N ASN A 128 5.01 4.26 1.21
CA ASN A 128 4.41 4.36 -0.12
C ASN A 128 2.97 3.77 -0.17
N TRP A 129 2.15 4.13 0.82
CA TRP A 129 0.74 3.72 0.85
C TRP A 129 -0.03 4.29 -0.36
N PRO A 130 -1.02 3.54 -0.89
CA PRO A 130 -1.72 3.95 -2.09
C PRO A 130 -2.48 5.26 -1.87
N ARG A 131 -2.31 6.20 -2.80
CA ARG A 131 -3.06 7.46 -2.81
C ARG A 131 -4.45 7.24 -3.41
N PRO A 132 -5.50 7.90 -2.88
CA PRO A 132 -6.81 7.85 -3.50
C PRO A 132 -6.77 8.48 -4.90
N PRO A 133 -7.68 8.11 -5.80
CA PRO A 133 -7.82 8.79 -7.08
C PRO A 133 -8.13 10.27 -6.84
N ARG A 134 -7.46 11.17 -7.57
CA ARG A 134 -7.72 12.60 -7.50
C ARG A 134 -9.14 12.90 -7.96
N ARG A 135 -9.83 13.81 -7.27
CA ARG A 135 -11.14 14.28 -7.70
C ARG A 135 -10.92 15.14 -8.95
N SER A 136 -11.34 14.65 -10.10
CA SER A 136 -11.35 15.46 -11.32
C SER A 136 -12.31 16.63 -11.12
N LEU A 137 -11.85 17.86 -11.33
CA LEU A 137 -12.71 19.02 -11.51
C LEU A 137 -13.63 18.72 -12.71
N ARG A 138 -14.92 18.48 -12.47
CA ARG A 138 -15.95 18.31 -13.49
C ARG A 138 -16.79 19.57 -13.59
#